data_AF-A0A8T2ILA6-F1
#
_entry.id   AF-A0A8T2ILA6-F1
#
_cell.length_a   1.000
_cell.length_b   1.000
_cell.length_c   1.000
_cell.angle_alpha   90.00
_cell.angle_beta   90.00
_cell.angle_gamma   90.00
#
_symmetry.space_group_name_H-M   'P 1'
#
loop_
_entity.id
_entity.type
_entity.pdbx_description
1 polymer ?
#
loop_
_entity_poly.entity_id
_entity_poly.type
_entity_poly.pdbx_seq_one_letter_code
_entity_poly.pdbx_strand_id
1 'polypeptide(L)'
;MEYNSQGITVQSVLPLFVSTNMISPLKTNIFIKSPDSFAYDALNSVGYTTRTNGCLSHEIQSFLLHLVLTDFTLTSPTFNSMADKLDTRMKKRRQKVE
;
A
#
# COMPACT_ATOMS: atom_id res chain seq x y z
N MET A 1 -9.49 7.82 18.27
CA MET A 1 -9.64 9.16 17.67
C MET A 1 -9.95 10.13 18.78
N GLU A 2 -9.17 11.21 18.91
CA GLU A 2 -9.33 12.23 19.95
C GLU A 2 -10.71 12.90 19.92
N TYR A 3 -11.25 13.14 18.72
CA TYR A 3 -12.51 13.87 18.52
C TYR A 3 -13.77 12.98 18.45
N ASN A 4 -13.65 11.69 18.78
CA ASN A 4 -14.78 10.76 18.65
C ASN A 4 -15.95 11.12 19.59
N SER A 5 -15.64 11.56 20.82
CA SER A 5 -16.63 12.02 21.80
C SER A 5 -17.37 13.30 21.38
N GLN A 6 -16.81 14.05 20.43
CA GLN A 6 -17.39 15.27 19.87
C GLN A 6 -18.26 14.98 18.63
N GLY A 7 -18.44 13.71 18.27
CA GLY A 7 -19.18 13.30 17.08
C GLY A 7 -18.44 13.51 15.76
N ILE A 8 -17.13 13.79 15.80
CA ILE A 8 -16.32 14.00 14.60
C ILE A 8 -15.71 12.66 14.16
N THR A 9 -16.07 12.22 12.96
CA THR A 9 -15.43 11.09 12.29
C THR A 9 -14.24 11.57 11.49
N VAL A 10 -13.08 10.95 11.72
CA VAL A 10 -11.88 11.16 10.92
C VAL A 10 -11.57 9.84 10.23
N GLN A 11 -11.33 9.89 8.92
CA GLN A 11 -11.00 8.72 8.11
C GLN A 11 -9.77 9.03 7.24
N SER A 12 -8.84 8.09 7.19
CA SER A 12 -7.69 8.13 6.28
C SER A 12 -8.00 7.30 5.03
N VAL A 13 -7.87 7.92 3.86
CA VAL A 13 -8.04 7.24 2.58
C VAL A 13 -6.67 7.04 1.94
N LEU A 14 -6.36 5.81 1.53
CA LEU A 14 -5.15 5.45 0.79
C LEU A 14 -5.53 5.03 -0.62
N PRO A 15 -5.72 5.99 -1.53
CA PRO A 15 -5.99 5.67 -2.91
C PRO A 15 -4.77 4.97 -3.52
N LEU A 16 -5.02 3.87 -4.24
CA LEU A 16 -4.04 3.26 -5.14
C LEU A 16 -3.96 4.08 -6.43
N PHE A 17 -4.26 3.49 -7.58
CA PHE A 17 -4.15 4.16 -8.87
C PHE A 17 -5.48 4.77 -9.29
N VAL A 18 -5.51 6.11 -9.38
CA VAL A 18 -6.64 6.86 -9.93
C VAL A 18 -6.15 7.65 -11.14
N SER A 19 -6.93 7.63 -12.22
CA SER A 19 -6.63 8.35 -13.46
C SER A 19 -6.80 9.87 -13.25
N THR A 20 -5.79 10.49 -12.67
CA THR A 20 -5.74 11.93 -12.38
C THR A 20 -4.48 12.53 -12.99
N ASN A 21 -4.45 13.86 -13.08
CA ASN A 21 -3.26 14.58 -13.57
C ASN A 21 -2.04 14.47 -12.62
N MET A 22 -2.18 13.87 -11.43
CA MET A 22 -1.09 13.69 -10.47
C MET A 22 -0.11 12.58 -10.86
N ILE A 23 -0.55 11.60 -11.66
CA ILE A 23 0.23 10.38 -11.98
C ILE A 23 0.37 10.22 -13.50
N SER A 24 0.09 11.27 -14.28
CA SER A 24 -0.17 11.23 -15.75
C SER A 24 -1.53 10.59 -16.08
N PRO A 25 -2.24 11.02 -17.15
CA PRO A 25 -3.52 10.42 -17.53
C PRO A 25 -3.36 8.95 -17.96
N LEU A 26 -3.52 8.05 -16.99
CA LEU A 26 -3.59 6.62 -17.21
C LEU A 26 -4.96 6.24 -17.78
N LYS A 27 -5.00 5.29 -18.71
CA LYS A 27 -6.28 4.76 -19.21
C LYS A 27 -7.02 4.06 -18.08
N THR A 28 -8.28 4.45 -17.86
CA THR A 28 -9.15 3.84 -16.85
C THR A 28 -9.35 2.35 -17.15
N ASN A 29 -9.33 1.52 -16.12
CA ASN A 29 -9.59 0.08 -16.19
C ASN A 29 -10.17 -0.41 -14.85
N ILE A 30 -10.26 -1.73 -14.66
CA ILE A 30 -10.83 -2.31 -13.42
C ILE A 30 -10.01 -2.00 -12.16
N PHE A 31 -8.70 -1.77 -12.29
CA PHE A 31 -7.77 -1.42 -11.21
C PHE A 31 -7.47 0.08 -11.14
N ILE A 32 -7.69 0.81 -12.24
CA ILE A 32 -7.46 2.26 -12.35
C ILE A 32 -8.80 2.96 -12.53
N LYS A 33 -9.35 3.47 -11.42
CA LYS A 33 -10.63 4.20 -11.42
C LYS A 33 -10.50 5.61 -12.01
N SER A 34 -11.59 6.11 -12.58
CA SER A 34 -11.74 7.55 -12.88
C SER A 34 -11.92 8.34 -11.58
N PRO A 35 -11.54 9.63 -11.54
CA PRO A 35 -11.59 10.43 -10.31
C PRO A 35 -13.02 10.60 -9.79
N ASP A 36 -13.99 10.86 -10.67
CA ASP A 36 -15.39 11.03 -10.27
C ASP A 36 -15.98 9.75 -9.67
N SER A 37 -15.67 8.60 -10.29
CA SER A 37 -16.14 7.31 -9.78
C SER A 37 -15.44 6.91 -8.49
N PHE A 38 -14.16 7.25 -8.34
CA PHE A 38 -13.43 7.06 -7.09
C PHE A 38 -14.00 7.92 -5.96
N ALA A 39 -14.29 9.20 -6.22
CA ALA A 39 -14.87 10.10 -5.23
C ALA A 39 -16.25 9.62 -4.77
N TYR A 40 -17.09 9.14 -5.69
CA TYR A 40 -18.39 8.56 -5.36
C TYR A 40 -18.26 7.36 -4.42
N ASP A 41 -17.38 6.40 -4.75
CA ASP A 41 -17.16 5.22 -3.90
C ASP A 41 -16.53 5.59 -2.54
N ALA A 42 -15.63 6.57 -2.52
CA ALA A 42 -14.95 7.00 -1.30
C ALA A 42 -15.92 7.73 -0.35
N LEU A 43 -16.87 8.49 -0.87
CA LEU A 43 -17.93 9.09 -0.04
C LEU A 43 -18.84 8.01 0.57
N ASN A 44 -19.09 6.92 -0.15
CA ASN A 44 -19.82 5.78 0.37
C ASN A 44 -19.05 4.96 1.41
N SER A 45 -17.75 5.22 1.64
CA SER A 45 -16.97 4.52 2.67
C SER A 45 -16.84 5.33 3.97
N VAL A 46 -17.26 6.60 3.98
CA VAL A 46 -17.19 7.47 5.16
C VAL A 46 -18.05 6.90 6.29
N GLY A 47 -17.47 6.79 7.49
CA GLY A 47 -18.16 6.31 8.68
C GLY A 47 -18.08 4.80 8.92
N TYR A 48 -17.69 4.00 7.93
CA TYR A 48 -17.55 2.54 8.11
C TYR A 48 -16.24 2.14 8.78
N THR A 49 -15.13 2.77 8.41
CA THR A 49 -13.80 2.44 8.94
C THR A 49 -12.95 3.70 9.15
N THR A 50 -11.92 3.63 9.99
CA THR A 50 -10.96 4.74 10.20
C THR A 50 -9.90 4.82 9.11
N ARG A 51 -9.68 3.74 8.37
CA ARG A 51 -8.73 3.64 7.25
C ARG A 51 -9.34 2.81 6.12
N THR A 52 -9.24 3.30 4.89
CA THR A 52 -9.81 2.64 3.71
C THR A 52 -9.01 2.96 2.45
N ASN A 53 -9.10 2.11 1.44
CA ASN A 53 -8.58 2.35 0.10
C ASN A 53 -9.56 3.17 -0.80
N GLY A 54 -10.75 3.52 -0.28
CA GLY A 54 -11.71 4.43 -0.91
C GLY A 54 -12.60 3.80 -1.98
N CYS A 55 -12.28 2.62 -2.49
CA CYS A 55 -13.18 1.85 -3.36
C CYS A 55 -12.91 0.35 -3.28
N LEU A 56 -13.90 -0.46 -3.65
CA LEU A 56 -13.82 -1.92 -3.54
C LEU A 56 -12.70 -2.52 -4.39
N SER A 57 -12.48 -2.00 -5.61
CA SER A 57 -11.41 -2.51 -6.48
C SER A 57 -10.02 -2.28 -5.87
N HIS A 58 -9.81 -1.12 -5.23
CA HIS A 58 -8.55 -0.84 -4.55
C HIS A 58 -8.37 -1.66 -3.27
N GLU A 59 -9.44 -1.96 -2.53
CA GLU A 59 -9.36 -2.88 -1.38
C GLU A 59 -8.88 -4.27 -1.82
N ILE A 60 -9.45 -4.82 -2.90
CA ILE A 60 -9.02 -6.11 -3.46
C ILE A 60 -7.56 -6.04 -3.91
N GLN A 61 -7.17 -4.98 -4.60
CA GLN A 61 -5.78 -4.81 -5.04
C GLN A 61 -4.81 -4.67 -3.85
N SER A 62 -5.18 -3.91 -2.82
CA SER A 62 -4.39 -3.76 -1.59
C SER A 62 -4.21 -5.10 -0.89
N PHE A 63 -5.29 -5.89 -0.77
CA PHE A 63 -5.25 -7.24 -0.20
C PHE A 63 -4.31 -8.17 -0.97
N LEU A 64 -4.39 -8.18 -2.31
CA LEU A 64 -3.50 -8.99 -3.14
C LEU A 64 -2.04 -8.53 -3.02
N LEU A 65 -1.77 -7.22 -2.98
CA LEU A 65 -0.43 -6.70 -2.78
C LEU A 65 0.13 -7.11 -1.42
N HIS A 66 -0.68 -7.04 -0.37
CA HIS A 66 -0.30 -7.50 0.97
C HIS A 66 0.01 -9.00 0.97
N LEU A 67 -0.84 -9.83 0.36
CA LEU A 67 -0.61 -11.28 0.26
C LEU A 67 0.72 -11.58 -0.45
N VAL A 68 0.93 -11.00 -1.64
CA VAL A 68 2.16 -11.23 -2.43
C VAL A 68 3.41 -10.74 -1.69
N LEU A 69 3.38 -9.54 -1.09
CA LEU A 69 4.53 -8.99 -0.38
C LEU A 69 4.84 -9.76 0.89
N THR A 70 3.84 -10.11 1.68
CA THR A 70 4.04 -10.86 2.93
C THR A 70 4.51 -12.29 2.64
N ASP A 71 3.91 -12.98 1.68
CA ASP A 71 4.29 -14.36 1.36
C ASP A 71 5.66 -14.44 0.66
N PHE A 72 5.93 -13.54 -0.29
CA PHE A 72 7.23 -13.56 -1.00
C PHE A 72 8.40 -13.18 -0.10
N THR A 73 8.22 -12.23 0.83
CA THR A 73 9.32 -11.77 1.68
C THR A 73 9.60 -12.70 2.86
N LEU A 74 8.60 -13.39 3.41
CA LEU A 74 8.77 -14.24 4.58
C LEU A 74 9.14 -15.69 4.25
N THR A 75 8.76 -16.19 3.07
CA THR A 75 8.94 -17.64 2.75
C THR A 75 9.94 -17.92 1.64
N SER A 76 10.51 -16.89 1.01
CA SER A 76 11.49 -17.09 -0.06
C SER A 76 12.89 -17.44 0.51
N PRO A 77 13.40 -18.67 0.32
CA PRO A 77 14.76 -19.03 0.72
C PRO A 77 15.83 -18.23 -0.04
N THR A 78 15.47 -17.64 -1.20
CA THR A 78 16.41 -16.87 -2.01
C THR A 78 16.65 -15.46 -1.44
N PHE A 79 15.63 -14.83 -0.84
CA PHE A 79 15.76 -13.50 -0.25
C PHE A 79 16.63 -13.53 1.02
N ASN A 80 16.40 -14.50 1.90
CA ASN A 80 17.24 -14.72 3.09
C ASN A 80 18.69 -15.02 2.71
N SER A 81 18.92 -15.87 1.70
CA SER A 81 20.28 -16.15 1.21
C SER A 81 20.97 -14.92 0.62
N MET A 82 20.23 -14.01 -0.01
CA MET A 82 20.76 -12.75 -0.56
C MET A 82 21.12 -11.75 0.55
N ALA A 83 20.29 -11.66 1.59
CA ALA A 83 20.56 -10.86 2.78
C ALA A 83 21.80 -11.36 3.54
N ASP A 84 21.93 -12.68 3.73
CA ASP A 84 23.08 -13.31 4.38
C ASP A 84 24.39 -13.07 3.61
N LYS A 85 24.35 -13.15 2.27
CA LYS A 85 25.50 -12.83 1.40
C LYS A 85 25.92 -11.37 1.50
N LEU A 86 24.97 -10.46 1.72
CA LEU A 86 25.28 -9.04 1.91
C LEU A 86 25.96 -8.81 3.28
N ASP A 87 25.44 -9.42 4.35
CA ASP A 87 26.05 -9.31 5.69
C ASP A 87 27.47 -9.89 5.73
N THR A 88 27.69 -11.06 5.13
CA THR A 88 29.04 -11.65 5.04
C THR A 88 30.01 -10.77 4.25
N ARG A 89 29.56 -10.11 3.17
CA ARG A 89 30.38 -9.13 2.43
C ARG A 89 30.70 -7.89 3.25
N MET A 90 29.77 -7.40 4.06
CA MET A 90 29.97 -6.23 4.92
C MET A 90 30.97 -6.53 6.06
N LYS A 91 30.87 -7.70 6.70
CA LYS A 91 31.86 -8.17 7.70
C LYS A 91 33.26 -8.30 7.10
N LYS A 92 33.37 -8.90 5.91
CA LYS A 92 34.65 -9.04 5.19
C LYS A 92 35.27 -7.70 4.78
N ARG A 93 34.44 -6.67 4.53
CA ARG A 93 34.92 -5.29 4.27
C ARG A 93 35.42 -4.59 5.53
N ARG A 94 34.77 -4.78 6.69
CA ARG A 94 35.23 -4.19 7.98
C ARG A 94 36.59 -4.76 8.42
N GLN A 95 36.77 -6.08 8.30
CA GLN A 95 38.05 -6.76 8.59
C GLN A 95 39.21 -6.40 7.64
N LYS A 96 38.94 -5.75 6.50
CA LYS A 96 39.99 -5.31 5.57
C LYS A 96 40.43 -3.86 5.81
N VAL A 97 39.68 -3.14 6.65
CA VAL A 97 39.94 -1.73 7.00
C VAL A 97 40.63 -1.62 8.36
N GLU A 98 40.51 -2.63 9.22
CA GLU A 98 41.34 -2.88 10.41
C GLU A 98 42.65 -3.58 10.03
#